data_AF-A0A8C7L0A0-F1
#
_entry.id   AF-A0A8C7L0A0-F1
#
_cell.length_a   1.000
_cell.length_b   1.000
_cell.length_c   1.000
_cell.angle_alpha   90.00
_cell.angle_beta   90.00
_cell.angle_gamma   90.00
#
_symmetry.space_group_name_H-M   'P 1'
#
loop_
_entity.id
_entity.type
_entity.pdbx_description
1 polymer ?
#
loop_
_entity_poly.entity_id
_entity_poly.type
_entity_poly.pdbx_seq_one_letter_code
_entity_poly.pdbx_strand_id
1 'polypeptide(L)'
;MKWNLFKKKPEAMVGPEPTGAAVLTVAPGPVASTAADNSTEAVKNGDFDDIKNKFLNEIDKIPLPSWAIIAIAVVAATLILTCCFCIVKKCCCKKKKNKKGKKGKGEMGMKNMKEGEDDDDYDEDDAETGMTGDEKEEEVKEKEKLGKLQYSIDYDFQDNKLTVGLLQAADLLSMDSGGTSDPYVKVYVLPDKKKHFTTKVHKKTLNPTFNETFIFKIPFQEMGGKTLVMQVFDFDRFSKHDVIGEVKLPLHKLDLAQPLEEWRDLDSAEKEEQEKLGDICISLRYVPTAGKLTICILEAKNLKKMDVGGLSDPYVKINLMQNGKRLKKKKTTVKKNTLNPYYNESFSFEIPIEQMQKIQAVVTVLDYDKIGKNDAIGKIWVGSKATGTQLKHWSDMLANPRRPIAQWHPLQPEEEIDASLAALNAKK
;
A
#
# COMPACT_ATOMS: atom_id res chain seq x y z
N MET A 1 -4.51 27.52 -56.12
CA MET A 1 -3.50 26.92 -57.03
C MET A 1 -3.47 25.42 -56.79
N LYS A 2 -3.09 24.59 -57.78
CA LYS A 2 -2.92 23.13 -57.64
C LYS A 2 -1.44 22.79 -57.57
N TRP A 3 -1.06 21.75 -56.82
CA TRP A 3 0.08 20.89 -57.19
C TRP A 3 -0.17 19.43 -56.75
N ASN A 4 -0.28 18.54 -57.74
CA ASN A 4 0.10 17.13 -57.62
C ASN A 4 1.62 17.07 -57.94
N LEU A 5 2.37 15.99 -57.69
CA LEU A 5 2.45 14.83 -58.59
C LEU A 5 3.30 13.69 -57.97
N PHE A 6 2.82 12.44 -58.12
CA PHE A 6 3.51 11.14 -58.34
C PHE A 6 4.79 10.78 -57.52
N LYS A 7 4.84 9.65 -56.80
CA LYS A 7 4.83 8.22 -57.25
C LYS A 7 5.99 7.81 -58.19
N LYS A 8 6.93 6.98 -57.67
CA LYS A 8 7.11 5.57 -58.12
C LYS A 8 8.07 4.75 -57.23
N LYS A 9 7.96 3.42 -57.39
CA LYS A 9 8.75 2.26 -56.94
C LYS A 9 8.47 1.16 -58.01
N PRO A 10 9.10 -0.03 -58.05
CA PRO A 10 10.39 -0.51 -57.48
C PRO A 10 11.36 -1.04 -58.57
N GLU A 11 12.48 -1.66 -58.16
CA GLU A 11 12.94 -3.04 -58.46
C GLU A 11 14.49 -3.16 -58.47
N ALA A 12 15.02 -4.37 -58.62
CA ALA A 12 16.41 -4.72 -58.28
C ALA A 12 16.99 -5.84 -59.18
N MET A 13 18.33 -5.89 -59.29
CA MET A 13 19.16 -7.06 -59.63
C MET A 13 20.62 -6.74 -59.20
N VAL A 14 21.29 -7.60 -58.41
CA VAL A 14 22.28 -8.65 -58.80
C VAL A 14 23.65 -8.08 -59.26
N GLY A 15 24.75 -8.67 -58.75
CA GLY A 15 26.15 -8.23 -58.92
C GLY A 15 26.84 -8.75 -60.20
N PRO A 16 28.20 -8.93 -60.24
CA PRO A 16 29.03 -9.47 -59.15
C PRO A 16 30.41 -8.76 -58.90
N GLU A 17 31.20 -9.38 -58.02
CA GLU A 17 32.65 -9.26 -57.70
C GLU A 17 33.59 -9.74 -58.86
N PRO A 18 34.96 -9.85 -58.75
CA PRO A 18 35.90 -9.67 -57.61
C PRO A 18 37.24 -8.92 -57.96
N THR A 19 38.24 -9.03 -57.04
CA THR A 19 39.71 -8.85 -57.20
C THR A 19 40.30 -7.42 -57.15
N GLY A 20 41.51 -7.18 -56.61
CA GLY A 20 42.38 -8.06 -55.78
C GLY A 20 43.86 -7.61 -55.67
N ALA A 21 44.59 -8.08 -54.62
CA ALA A 21 46.05 -7.92 -54.38
C ALA A 21 46.57 -6.48 -54.15
N ALA A 22 47.72 -6.18 -53.50
CA ALA A 22 48.59 -6.84 -52.49
C ALA A 22 49.35 -5.71 -51.72
N VAL A 23 50.20 -5.90 -50.70
CA VAL A 23 51.60 -6.40 -50.71
C VAL A 23 52.17 -6.41 -49.26
N LEU A 24 53.12 -7.32 -49.01
CA LEU A 24 54.23 -7.47 -48.02
C LEU A 24 54.62 -6.26 -47.07
N THR A 25 55.42 -6.38 -45.98
CA THR A 25 56.64 -7.21 -45.71
C THR A 25 57.01 -7.35 -44.21
N VAL A 26 57.54 -8.54 -43.83
CA VAL A 26 58.73 -8.81 -42.94
C VAL A 26 58.64 -8.61 -41.40
N ALA A 27 59.45 -9.41 -40.68
CA ALA A 27 59.59 -9.53 -39.20
C ALA A 27 60.99 -8.98 -38.72
N PRO A 28 61.70 -9.38 -37.63
CA PRO A 28 61.57 -10.49 -36.66
C PRO A 28 61.68 -10.08 -35.15
N GLY A 29 61.92 -11.03 -34.24
CA GLY A 29 62.22 -10.81 -32.80
C GLY A 29 63.02 -11.97 -32.15
N PRO A 30 63.30 -11.94 -30.82
CA PRO A 30 63.90 -13.04 -30.01
C PRO A 30 62.87 -13.72 -29.05
N VAL A 31 62.96 -14.95 -28.53
CA VAL A 31 64.04 -15.86 -28.05
C VAL A 31 64.58 -15.51 -26.64
N ALA A 32 64.67 -16.36 -25.60
CA ALA A 32 64.03 -17.66 -25.22
C ALA A 32 64.36 -18.08 -23.74
N SER A 33 63.69 -19.14 -23.24
CA SER A 33 64.15 -20.14 -22.22
C SER A 33 64.01 -19.97 -20.67
N THR A 34 63.37 -20.99 -20.04
CA THR A 34 63.60 -21.61 -18.67
C THR A 34 63.40 -20.78 -17.38
N ALA A 35 63.20 -21.32 -16.14
CA ALA A 35 62.67 -22.57 -15.51
C ALA A 35 62.50 -22.30 -13.95
N ALA A 36 62.24 -23.16 -12.95
CA ALA A 36 62.12 -24.63 -12.74
C ALA A 36 61.34 -24.98 -11.42
N ASP A 37 61.25 -26.29 -11.06
CA ASP A 37 61.06 -26.94 -9.74
C ASP A 37 60.00 -26.52 -8.67
N ASN A 38 58.87 -27.24 -8.71
CA ASN A 38 58.37 -28.26 -7.74
C ASN A 38 57.97 -27.99 -6.25
N SER A 39 56.83 -28.59 -5.89
CA SER A 39 56.39 -29.15 -4.58
C SER A 39 56.12 -28.27 -3.33
N THR A 40 54.83 -28.11 -2.99
CA THR A 40 54.29 -28.31 -1.61
C THR A 40 52.78 -28.58 -1.67
N GLU A 41 52.22 -29.36 -0.73
CA GLU A 41 50.80 -29.76 -0.74
C GLU A 41 49.87 -28.73 -0.06
N ALA A 42 48.68 -28.52 -0.64
CA ALA A 42 47.56 -27.82 0.01
C ALA A 42 46.22 -28.43 -0.45
N VAL A 43 45.22 -28.44 0.44
CA VAL A 43 44.06 -29.35 0.33
C VAL A 43 42.90 -28.78 -0.51
N LYS A 44 42.48 -29.56 -1.52
CA LYS A 44 41.16 -29.56 -2.20
C LYS A 44 40.61 -28.21 -2.72
N ASN A 45 41.00 -27.87 -3.95
CA ASN A 45 40.14 -27.11 -4.88
C ASN A 45 39.51 -28.00 -5.99
N GLY A 46 40.14 -29.14 -6.32
CA GLY A 46 39.78 -29.97 -7.48
C GLY A 46 38.33 -30.48 -7.50
N ASP A 47 37.78 -30.89 -6.36
CA ASP A 47 36.40 -31.43 -6.28
C ASP A 47 35.35 -30.45 -6.86
N PHE A 48 35.56 -29.14 -6.74
CA PHE A 48 34.62 -28.13 -7.26
C PHE A 48 34.81 -27.88 -8.75
N ASP A 49 36.05 -27.76 -9.22
CA ASP A 49 36.34 -27.54 -10.64
C ASP A 49 36.03 -28.77 -11.50
N ASP A 50 36.20 -30.00 -11.01
CA ASP A 50 35.76 -31.20 -11.72
C ASP A 50 34.22 -31.28 -11.85
N ILE A 51 33.47 -30.92 -10.80
CA ILE A 51 32.00 -30.82 -10.87
C ILE A 51 31.58 -29.74 -11.88
N LYS A 52 32.22 -28.57 -11.84
CA LYS A 52 31.97 -27.44 -12.75
C LYS A 52 32.29 -27.80 -14.21
N ASN A 53 33.44 -28.44 -14.47
CA ASN A 53 33.84 -28.88 -15.80
C ASN A 53 32.91 -29.97 -16.35
N LYS A 54 32.43 -30.88 -15.49
CA LYS A 54 31.44 -31.89 -15.87
C LYS A 54 30.08 -31.28 -16.20
N PHE A 55 29.63 -30.30 -15.42
CA PHE A 55 28.37 -29.58 -15.63
C PHE A 55 28.39 -28.75 -16.93
N LEU A 56 29.52 -28.09 -17.25
CA LEU A 56 29.71 -27.36 -18.51
C LEU A 56 29.68 -28.30 -19.73
N ASN A 57 30.31 -29.49 -19.64
CA ASN A 57 30.28 -30.51 -20.70
C ASN A 57 28.89 -31.17 -20.92
N GLU A 58 27.94 -31.01 -19.99
CA GLU A 58 26.53 -31.36 -20.21
C GLU A 58 25.72 -30.19 -20.79
N ILE A 59 26.07 -28.95 -20.42
CA ILE A 59 25.44 -27.72 -20.94
C ILE A 59 25.66 -27.55 -22.44
N ASP A 60 26.87 -27.79 -22.97
CA ASP A 60 27.17 -27.64 -24.40
C ASP A 60 26.47 -28.67 -25.32
N LYS A 61 25.78 -29.66 -24.74
CA LYS A 61 24.93 -30.62 -25.48
C LYS A 61 23.50 -30.13 -25.66
N ILE A 62 23.12 -29.01 -25.01
CA ILE A 62 21.79 -28.42 -25.12
C ILE A 62 21.79 -27.44 -26.31
N PRO A 63 20.87 -27.57 -27.30
CA PRO A 63 20.87 -26.73 -28.51
C PRO A 63 20.27 -25.33 -28.25
N LEU A 64 20.79 -24.63 -27.23
CA LEU A 64 20.39 -23.28 -26.84
C LEU A 64 21.65 -22.41 -26.70
N PRO A 65 21.64 -21.15 -27.16
CA PRO A 65 22.77 -20.25 -27.02
C PRO A 65 23.03 -19.95 -25.54
N SER A 66 24.30 -19.82 -25.15
CA SER A 66 24.73 -19.80 -23.74
C SER A 66 24.03 -18.73 -22.88
N TRP A 67 23.66 -17.58 -23.46
CA TRP A 67 22.90 -16.54 -22.77
C TRP A 67 21.50 -17.00 -22.31
N ALA A 68 20.85 -17.88 -23.08
CA ALA A 68 19.55 -18.45 -22.72
C ALA A 68 19.68 -19.45 -21.57
N ILE A 69 20.77 -20.22 -21.52
CA ILE A 69 21.06 -21.16 -20.43
C ILE A 69 21.37 -20.39 -19.14
N ILE A 70 22.13 -19.29 -19.21
CA ILE A 70 22.34 -18.36 -18.09
C ILE A 70 21.01 -17.74 -17.62
N ALA A 71 20.15 -17.31 -18.55
CA ALA A 71 18.83 -16.76 -18.21
C ALA A 71 17.94 -17.81 -17.49
N ILE A 72 17.93 -19.07 -17.97
CA ILE A 72 17.22 -20.18 -17.32
C ILE A 72 17.79 -20.45 -15.91
N ALA A 73 19.11 -20.41 -15.74
CA ALA A 73 19.75 -20.58 -14.44
C ALA A 73 19.39 -19.45 -13.45
N VAL A 74 19.30 -18.20 -13.90
CA VAL A 74 18.85 -17.06 -13.08
C VAL A 74 17.36 -17.18 -12.71
N VAL A 75 16.51 -17.64 -13.64
CA VAL A 75 15.09 -17.92 -13.36
C VAL A 75 14.95 -19.09 -12.36
N ALA A 76 15.75 -20.15 -12.49
CA ALA A 76 15.77 -21.25 -11.54
C ALA A 76 16.25 -20.81 -10.15
N ALA A 77 17.33 -20.03 -10.06
CA ALA A 77 17.84 -19.51 -8.80
C ALA A 77 16.84 -18.57 -8.09
N THR A 78 16.16 -17.71 -8.84
CA THR A 78 15.12 -16.82 -8.27
C THR A 78 13.85 -17.59 -7.88
N LEU A 79 13.47 -18.65 -8.60
CA LEU A 79 12.41 -19.58 -8.18
C LEU A 79 12.78 -20.36 -6.91
N ILE A 80 14.03 -20.81 -6.78
CA ILE A 80 14.53 -21.48 -5.56
C ILE A 80 14.52 -20.50 -4.38
N LEU A 81 15.08 -19.29 -4.54
CA LEU A 81 15.09 -18.26 -3.48
C LEU A 81 13.68 -17.85 -3.03
N THR A 82 12.76 -17.66 -3.96
CA THR A 82 11.36 -17.34 -3.62
C THR A 82 10.65 -18.53 -2.97
N CYS A 83 10.92 -19.77 -3.39
CA CYS A 83 10.40 -20.98 -2.74
C CYS A 83 10.94 -21.14 -1.31
N CYS A 84 12.24 -20.95 -1.09
CA CYS A 84 12.86 -20.90 0.24
C CYS A 84 12.23 -19.81 1.12
N PHE A 85 12.03 -18.60 0.60
CA PHE A 85 11.33 -17.52 1.31
C PHE A 85 9.88 -17.90 1.66
N CYS A 86 9.16 -18.58 0.77
CA CYS A 86 7.82 -19.09 1.03
C CYS A 86 7.80 -20.20 2.10
N ILE A 87 8.81 -21.07 2.14
CA ILE A 87 8.96 -22.10 3.17
C ILE A 87 9.25 -21.45 4.54
N VAL A 88 10.18 -20.50 4.61
CA VAL A 88 10.45 -19.71 5.83
C VAL A 88 9.17 -19.03 6.32
N LYS A 89 8.44 -18.32 5.44
CA LYS A 89 7.17 -17.68 5.79
C LYS A 89 6.11 -18.69 6.26
N LYS A 90 6.03 -19.88 5.66
CA LYS A 90 5.08 -20.95 6.01
C LYS A 90 5.42 -21.67 7.33
N CYS A 91 6.69 -21.68 7.72
CA CYS A 91 7.15 -22.21 9.00
C CYS A 91 7.01 -21.17 10.13
N CYS A 92 7.48 -19.94 9.93
CA CYS A 92 7.43 -18.87 10.94
C CYS A 92 6.00 -18.40 11.25
N CYS A 93 5.13 -18.21 10.25
CA CYS A 93 3.78 -17.71 10.46
C CYS A 93 2.79 -18.74 11.06
N LYS A 94 3.23 -19.96 11.37
CA LYS A 94 2.33 -21.05 11.82
C LYS A 94 1.97 -21.02 13.31
N LYS A 95 2.57 -20.14 14.14
CA LYS A 95 2.47 -20.19 15.61
C LYS A 95 1.51 -19.19 16.30
N LYS A 96 0.77 -18.34 15.56
CA LYS A 96 -0.21 -17.39 16.15
C LYS A 96 -1.58 -17.35 15.43
N LYS A 97 -2.32 -18.47 15.36
CA LYS A 97 -3.80 -18.47 15.17
C LYS A 97 -4.50 -19.66 15.84
N ASN A 98 -4.51 -19.74 17.18
CA ASN A 98 -5.56 -20.50 17.88
C ASN A 98 -5.80 -20.12 19.36
N LYS A 99 -6.50 -19.01 19.62
CA LYS A 99 -7.35 -18.84 20.83
C LYS A 99 -8.28 -17.60 20.71
N LYS A 100 -9.50 -17.82 20.22
CA LYS A 100 -10.70 -17.03 20.55
C LYS A 100 -11.91 -17.99 20.59
N GLY A 101 -11.92 -18.84 21.63
CA GLY A 101 -13.05 -19.68 21.98
C GLY A 101 -14.22 -18.84 22.52
N LYS A 102 -15.44 -19.38 22.51
CA LYS A 102 -16.68 -18.61 22.66
C LYS A 102 -17.68 -19.34 23.57
N LYS A 103 -18.18 -18.62 24.57
CA LYS A 103 -19.26 -18.97 25.53
C LYS A 103 -19.00 -20.14 26.49
N GLY A 104 -19.40 -19.89 27.74
CA GLY A 104 -19.84 -20.89 28.73
C GLY A 104 -20.82 -20.18 29.68
N LYS A 105 -21.98 -20.79 29.97
CA LYS A 105 -22.98 -20.35 30.95
C LYS A 105 -23.64 -21.62 31.48
N GLY A 106 -23.54 -21.90 32.77
CA GLY A 106 -24.05 -23.13 33.37
C GLY A 106 -23.72 -23.24 34.87
N GLU A 107 -24.73 -23.66 35.64
CA GLU A 107 -24.82 -23.67 37.10
C GLU A 107 -24.09 -24.83 37.82
N MET A 108 -24.19 -24.81 39.16
CA MET A 108 -24.08 -25.91 40.14
C MET A 108 -22.69 -26.48 40.51
N GLY A 109 -22.51 -26.73 41.82
CA GLY A 109 -21.48 -27.64 42.36
C GLY A 109 -20.96 -27.31 43.77
N MET A 110 -21.66 -27.76 44.83
CA MET A 110 -21.15 -27.80 46.22
C MET A 110 -19.76 -28.51 46.31
N LYS A 111 -18.90 -28.35 47.34
CA LYS A 111 -19.14 -28.51 48.80
C LYS A 111 -17.84 -28.30 49.63
N ASN A 112 -17.99 -28.29 50.97
CA ASN A 112 -16.98 -28.34 52.05
C ASN A 112 -16.36 -26.96 52.40
N MET A 113 -16.57 -26.38 53.60
CA MET A 113 -16.09 -26.76 54.96
C MET A 113 -14.58 -26.47 55.14
N LYS A 114 -14.11 -25.89 56.27
CA LYS A 114 -14.58 -26.07 57.66
C LYS A 114 -14.14 -24.92 58.61
N GLU A 115 -15.01 -24.55 59.57
CA GLU A 115 -14.79 -23.88 60.89
C GLU A 115 -14.05 -22.52 60.98
N GLY A 116 -14.46 -21.70 61.95
CA GLY A 116 -14.00 -20.33 62.21
C GLY A 116 -14.95 -19.44 63.03
N GLU A 117 -15.69 -20.02 63.97
CA GLU A 117 -16.75 -19.42 64.82
C GLU A 117 -16.18 -18.45 65.91
N ASP A 118 -16.81 -17.33 66.34
CA ASP A 118 -18.08 -16.66 65.90
C ASP A 118 -17.93 -15.14 65.56
N ASP A 119 -18.28 -14.05 66.31
CA ASP A 119 -18.78 -13.76 67.67
C ASP A 119 -19.65 -12.42 67.70
N ASP A 120 -20.26 -12.09 68.86
CA ASP A 120 -21.14 -10.95 69.31
C ASP A 120 -20.67 -9.46 69.08
N ASP A 121 -21.48 -8.36 69.16
CA ASP A 121 -22.94 -8.01 69.21
C ASP A 121 -23.12 -6.44 69.17
N TYR A 122 -24.37 -5.94 69.21
CA TYR A 122 -24.88 -4.55 69.50
C TYR A 122 -25.19 -3.54 68.37
N ASP A 123 -26.50 -3.39 68.17
CA ASP A 123 -27.32 -2.16 68.13
C ASP A 123 -27.46 -1.24 66.89
N GLU A 124 -28.66 -0.66 66.85
CA GLU A 124 -29.40 -0.01 65.76
C GLU A 124 -29.71 1.45 66.16
N ASP A 125 -29.63 2.43 65.23
CA ASP A 125 -30.56 3.59 65.19
C ASP A 125 -30.40 4.49 63.93
N ASP A 126 -31.44 4.46 63.09
CA ASP A 126 -32.18 5.57 62.44
C ASP A 126 -31.58 6.57 61.41
N ALA A 127 -32.53 7.14 60.64
CA ALA A 127 -32.60 8.44 59.94
C ALA A 127 -32.04 8.67 58.50
N GLU A 128 -33.01 9.02 57.62
CA GLU A 128 -33.00 9.96 56.47
C GLU A 128 -32.02 9.83 55.26
N THR A 129 -32.56 9.22 54.21
CA THR A 129 -32.68 9.77 52.83
C THR A 129 -31.69 10.81 52.28
N GLY A 130 -30.99 10.46 51.19
CA GLY A 130 -30.40 11.43 50.25
C GLY A 130 -30.16 10.85 48.85
N MET A 131 -30.84 11.38 47.81
CA MET A 131 -30.54 11.05 46.41
C MET A 131 -29.46 11.99 45.84
N THR A 132 -28.34 11.44 45.35
CA THR A 132 -27.56 12.05 44.25
C THR A 132 -26.58 11.04 43.63
N GLY A 133 -26.44 11.07 42.31
CA GLY A 133 -25.21 10.63 41.61
C GLY A 133 -25.06 9.14 41.31
N ASP A 134 -25.61 8.69 40.17
CA ASP A 134 -25.00 7.58 39.41
C ASP A 134 -23.65 8.06 38.85
N GLU A 135 -22.58 7.97 39.64
CA GLU A 135 -21.22 8.14 39.12
C GLU A 135 -20.91 6.96 38.20
N LYS A 136 -21.02 7.22 36.89
CA LYS A 136 -20.48 6.32 35.88
C LYS A 136 -18.97 6.33 36.00
N GLU A 137 -18.42 5.26 36.56
CA GLU A 137 -17.02 4.89 36.35
C GLU A 137 -16.77 4.83 34.84
N GLU A 138 -16.12 5.87 34.29
CA GLU A 138 -15.62 5.79 32.93
C GLU A 138 -14.51 4.72 32.93
N GLU A 139 -14.72 3.63 32.17
CA GLU A 139 -13.65 2.67 31.89
C GLU A 139 -12.47 3.42 31.26
N VAL A 140 -11.48 3.75 32.08
CA VAL A 140 -10.25 4.43 31.65
C VAL A 140 -9.50 3.45 30.76
N LYS A 141 -9.77 3.53 29.45
CA LYS A 141 -8.96 2.88 28.43
C LYS A 141 -7.53 3.32 28.64
N GLU A 142 -6.67 2.38 29.03
CA GLU A 142 -5.23 2.60 29.10
C GLU A 142 -4.79 3.20 27.76
N LYS A 143 -4.31 4.45 27.78
CA LYS A 143 -3.77 5.09 26.58
C LYS A 143 -2.53 4.29 26.18
N GLU A 144 -2.61 3.61 25.04
CA GLU A 144 -1.48 2.89 24.44
C GLU A 144 -0.29 3.86 24.38
N LYS A 145 0.79 3.55 25.10
CA LYS A 145 1.98 4.42 25.14
C LYS A 145 2.72 4.29 23.80
N LEU A 146 2.54 5.30 22.95
CA LEU A 146 3.16 5.35 21.62
C LEU A 146 4.64 5.80 21.67
N GLY A 147 5.04 6.40 22.79
CA GLY A 147 6.38 6.94 23.05
C GLY A 147 6.39 8.45 23.19
N LYS A 148 7.59 9.03 23.24
CA LYS A 148 7.85 10.47 23.35
C LYS A 148 8.85 10.93 22.30
N LEU A 149 8.76 12.19 21.88
CA LEU A 149 9.70 12.85 20.97
C LEU A 149 10.26 14.12 21.63
N GLN A 150 11.59 14.27 21.58
CA GLN A 150 12.31 15.49 21.95
C GLN A 150 12.68 16.26 20.67
N TYR A 151 12.33 17.53 20.64
CA TYR A 151 12.61 18.43 19.54
C TYR A 151 12.98 19.82 20.05
N SER A 152 13.64 20.59 19.20
CA SER A 152 13.87 22.02 19.38
C SER A 152 13.25 22.83 18.25
N ILE A 153 12.78 24.03 18.56
CA ILE A 153 12.18 24.98 17.63
C ILE A 153 12.78 26.37 17.90
N ASP A 154 13.31 26.99 16.86
CA ASP A 154 13.92 28.32 16.88
C ASP A 154 13.43 29.13 15.67
N TYR A 155 13.34 30.45 15.79
CA TYR A 155 12.85 31.31 14.71
C TYR A 155 13.73 32.54 14.48
N ASP A 156 14.39 32.57 13.33
CA ASP A 156 15.16 33.71 12.88
C ASP A 156 14.23 34.76 12.24
N PHE A 157 13.98 35.84 13.00
CA PHE A 157 13.18 36.99 12.56
C PHE A 157 13.86 37.84 11.47
N GLN A 158 15.18 37.76 11.31
CA GLN A 158 15.90 38.50 10.28
C GLN A 158 15.75 37.79 8.92
N ASP A 159 16.06 36.49 8.89
CA ASP A 159 16.01 35.68 7.67
C ASP A 159 14.65 35.02 7.40
N ASN A 160 13.67 35.15 8.30
CA ASN A 160 12.33 34.55 8.22
C ASN A 160 12.38 33.01 8.09
N LYS A 161 13.17 32.36 8.96
CA LYS A 161 13.41 30.92 8.99
C LYS A 161 12.92 30.31 10.30
N LEU A 162 12.05 29.31 10.21
CA LEU A 162 11.73 28.39 11.30
C LEU A 162 12.71 27.21 11.24
N THR A 163 13.55 27.08 12.26
CA THR A 163 14.49 25.98 12.46
C THR A 163 13.83 24.94 13.37
N VAL A 164 13.79 23.68 12.93
CA VAL A 164 13.21 22.55 13.68
C VAL A 164 14.28 21.48 13.84
N GLY A 165 14.79 21.31 15.06
CA GLY A 165 15.69 20.24 15.44
C GLY A 165 14.90 19.01 15.91
N LEU A 166 15.24 17.83 15.41
CA LEU A 166 14.82 16.55 15.96
C LEU A 166 16.01 15.91 16.67
N LEU A 167 15.92 15.84 17.99
CA LEU A 167 17.00 15.38 18.85
C LEU A 167 16.95 13.86 18.98
N GLN A 168 15.90 13.36 19.63
CA GLN A 168 15.71 11.93 19.90
C GLN A 168 14.25 11.60 20.19
N ALA A 169 13.90 10.32 20.13
CA ALA A 169 12.65 9.79 20.67
C ALA A 169 12.93 8.72 21.73
N ALA A 170 11.96 8.45 22.59
CA ALA A 170 12.04 7.47 23.66
C ALA A 170 10.75 6.66 23.81
N ASP A 171 10.85 5.45 24.35
CA ASP A 171 9.75 4.53 24.65
C ASP A 171 8.78 4.30 23.46
N LEU A 172 9.29 4.31 22.22
CA LEU A 172 8.47 4.10 21.02
C LEU A 172 7.77 2.72 21.04
N LEU A 173 6.53 2.68 20.55
CA LEU A 173 5.81 1.41 20.39
C LEU A 173 6.44 0.54 19.30
N SER A 174 6.83 -0.69 19.65
CA SER A 174 7.38 -1.67 18.71
C SER A 174 6.30 -2.21 17.76
N MET A 175 6.34 -1.83 16.48
CA MET A 175 5.44 -2.40 15.46
C MET A 175 6.03 -3.70 14.85
N ASP A 176 7.35 -3.84 14.87
CA ASP A 176 8.06 -4.92 14.21
C ASP A 176 7.85 -6.27 14.93
N SER A 177 7.77 -7.35 14.16
CA SER A 177 7.56 -8.71 14.70
C SER A 177 8.70 -9.23 15.59
N GLY A 178 9.83 -8.51 15.63
CA GLY A 178 10.97 -8.73 16.52
C GLY A 178 10.91 -8.00 17.86
N GLY A 179 9.89 -7.18 18.14
CA GLY A 179 9.83 -6.38 19.38
C GLY A 179 10.70 -5.12 19.35
N THR A 180 10.99 -4.62 18.15
CA THR A 180 11.72 -3.37 17.89
C THR A 180 10.92 -2.53 16.89
N SER A 181 11.52 -1.47 16.37
CA SER A 181 11.11 -0.76 15.15
C SER A 181 12.37 -0.26 14.43
N ASP A 182 12.26 0.11 13.16
CA ASP A 182 13.23 0.88 12.38
C ASP A 182 12.73 2.36 12.24
N PRO A 183 12.65 3.16 13.34
CA PRO A 183 11.99 4.47 13.31
C PRO A 183 12.69 5.55 12.45
N TYR A 184 11.85 6.40 11.85
CA TYR A 184 12.23 7.70 11.29
C TYR A 184 11.09 8.73 11.49
N VAL A 185 11.39 10.02 11.38
CA VAL A 185 10.39 11.09 11.53
C VAL A 185 10.21 11.85 10.22
N LYS A 186 8.96 12.12 9.86
CA LYS A 186 8.55 12.99 8.75
C LYS A 186 8.06 14.33 9.31
N VAL A 187 8.67 15.43 8.89
CA VAL A 187 8.37 16.79 9.36
C VAL A 187 7.77 17.62 8.24
N TYR A 188 6.61 18.23 8.47
CA TYR A 188 5.91 19.09 7.50
C TYR A 188 5.08 20.17 8.19
N VAL A 189 4.66 21.19 7.45
CA VAL A 189 3.90 22.33 8.00
C VAL A 189 2.57 22.48 7.28
N LEU A 190 1.47 22.19 7.98
CA LEU A 190 0.11 22.39 7.48
C LEU A 190 -0.14 23.88 7.21
N PRO A 191 -0.83 24.23 6.09
CA PRO A 191 -1.54 23.32 5.18
C PRO A 191 -0.69 22.65 4.07
N ASP A 192 0.60 22.99 3.92
CA ASP A 192 1.46 22.43 2.86
C ASP A 192 2.00 21.04 3.23
N LYS A 193 1.16 20.01 3.06
CA LYS A 193 1.57 18.59 3.19
C LYS A 193 2.60 18.13 2.14
N LYS A 194 2.86 18.91 1.08
CA LYS A 194 3.76 18.49 -0.01
C LYS A 194 5.22 18.72 0.37
N LYS A 195 5.54 19.90 0.91
CA LYS A 195 6.88 20.18 1.45
C LYS A 195 7.06 19.47 2.79
N HIS A 196 7.84 18.40 2.77
CA HIS A 196 8.21 17.63 3.95
C HIS A 196 9.69 17.27 3.93
N PHE A 197 10.26 17.09 5.10
CA PHE A 197 11.57 16.49 5.31
C PHE A 197 11.41 15.15 6.03
N THR A 198 12.44 14.31 5.96
CA THR A 198 12.51 13.02 6.65
C THR A 198 13.88 12.83 7.26
N THR A 199 13.95 12.37 8.50
CA THR A 199 15.22 11.94 9.12
C THR A 199 15.78 10.70 8.43
N LYS A 200 17.03 10.33 8.77
CA LYS A 200 17.52 8.97 8.57
C LYS A 200 16.64 7.96 9.31
N VAL A 201 16.68 6.71 8.83
CA VAL A 201 16.06 5.53 9.44
C VAL A 201 17.04 4.91 10.43
N HIS A 202 16.67 4.87 11.71
CA HIS A 202 17.47 4.24 12.77
C HIS A 202 16.95 2.83 12.99
N LYS A 203 17.80 1.81 12.85
CA LYS A 203 17.33 0.42 12.80
C LYS A 203 17.28 -0.25 14.17
N LYS A 204 16.23 -1.04 14.38
CA LYS A 204 16.00 -1.88 15.57
C LYS A 204 16.17 -1.16 16.90
N THR A 205 15.58 0.02 17.02
CA THR A 205 15.60 0.82 18.25
C THR A 205 14.21 1.39 18.56
N LEU A 206 13.89 1.46 19.85
CA LEU A 206 12.72 2.18 20.38
C LEU A 206 13.12 3.54 20.99
N ASN A 207 14.43 3.83 21.02
CA ASN A 207 15.02 5.07 21.53
C ASN A 207 16.02 5.63 20.49
N PRO A 208 15.56 6.13 19.33
CA PRO A 208 16.44 6.67 18.28
C PRO A 208 16.96 8.07 18.62
N THR A 209 18.26 8.31 18.44
CA THR A 209 18.90 9.64 18.49
C THR A 209 19.14 10.14 17.07
N PHE A 210 18.31 11.08 16.59
CA PHE A 210 18.38 11.60 15.23
C PHE A 210 19.46 12.68 15.09
N ASN A 211 19.39 13.71 15.95
CA ASN A 211 20.21 14.93 15.88
C ASN A 211 20.25 15.55 14.47
N GLU A 212 19.08 15.74 13.87
CA GLU A 212 18.91 16.35 12.53
C GLU A 212 18.11 17.65 12.61
N THR A 213 18.44 18.63 11.76
CA THR A 213 17.83 19.97 11.79
C THR A 213 17.29 20.35 10.42
N PHE A 214 16.04 20.83 10.39
CA PHE A 214 15.31 21.18 9.17
C PHE A 214 14.91 22.65 9.19
N ILE A 215 14.99 23.33 8.04
CA ILE A 215 14.74 24.78 7.94
C ILE A 215 13.57 25.03 7.01
N PHE A 216 12.50 25.62 7.56
CA PHE A 216 11.34 26.08 6.81
C PHE A 216 11.39 27.60 6.65
N LYS A 217 11.45 28.09 5.40
CA LYS A 217 11.31 29.52 5.10
C LYS A 217 9.84 29.91 5.23
N ILE A 218 9.47 30.61 6.30
CA ILE A 218 8.09 31.01 6.60
C ILE A 218 8.10 32.44 7.15
N PRO A 219 7.46 33.41 6.46
CA PRO A 219 7.30 34.75 7.00
C PRO A 219 6.48 34.76 8.29
N PHE A 220 6.88 35.55 9.28
CA PHE A 220 6.21 35.59 10.60
C PHE A 220 4.71 35.86 10.50
N GLN A 221 4.30 36.72 9.55
CA GLN A 221 2.90 37.04 9.26
C GLN A 221 2.04 35.81 8.89
N GLU A 222 2.64 34.77 8.29
CA GLU A 222 1.92 33.55 7.92
C GLU A 222 1.92 32.48 9.03
N MET A 223 2.72 32.63 10.09
CA MET A 223 2.89 31.61 11.13
C MET A 223 1.59 31.32 11.89
N GLY A 224 0.76 32.34 12.11
CA GLY A 224 -0.46 32.22 12.94
C GLY A 224 -1.46 31.16 12.45
N GLY A 225 -1.54 30.96 11.13
CA GLY A 225 -2.43 29.99 10.49
C GLY A 225 -1.81 28.61 10.24
N LYS A 226 -0.58 28.35 10.70
CA LYS A 226 0.18 27.13 10.39
C LYS A 226 0.31 26.20 11.59
N THR A 227 0.49 24.92 11.30
CA THR A 227 0.74 23.87 12.31
C THR A 227 1.90 23.01 11.85
N LEU A 228 2.98 22.99 12.63
CA LEU A 228 4.09 22.06 12.44
C LEU A 228 3.63 20.65 12.86
N VAL A 229 3.93 19.65 12.03
CA VAL A 229 3.61 18.25 12.31
C VAL A 229 4.88 17.42 12.21
N MET A 230 5.16 16.66 13.27
CA MET A 230 6.29 15.75 13.37
C MET A 230 5.71 14.35 13.59
N GLN A 231 5.77 13.51 12.56
CA GLN A 231 5.07 12.22 12.51
C GLN A 231 6.11 11.09 12.47
N VAL A 232 6.07 10.20 13.46
CA VAL A 232 7.03 9.10 13.63
C VAL A 232 6.49 7.86 12.93
N PHE A 233 7.30 7.28 12.05
CA PHE A 233 7.00 6.10 11.24
C PHE A 233 7.98 4.96 11.57
N ASP A 234 7.51 3.72 11.43
CA ASP A 234 8.37 2.54 11.34
C ASP A 234 8.70 2.24 9.87
N PHE A 235 9.98 2.10 9.53
CA PHE A 235 10.41 1.80 8.17
C PHE A 235 10.29 0.29 7.86
N ASP A 236 9.24 -0.08 7.12
CA ASP A 236 9.04 -1.47 6.69
C ASP A 236 9.52 -1.69 5.23
N ARG A 237 10.55 -2.52 5.06
CA ARG A 237 11.18 -2.82 3.76
C ARG A 237 10.25 -3.52 2.76
N PHE A 238 9.20 -4.21 3.22
CA PHE A 238 8.36 -5.05 2.37
C PHE A 238 6.83 -4.81 2.55
N SER A 239 6.46 -3.76 3.29
CA SER A 239 5.07 -3.36 3.56
C SER A 239 4.87 -1.86 3.31
N LYS A 240 3.68 -1.33 3.63
CA LYS A 240 3.55 0.12 3.89
C LYS A 240 4.18 0.39 5.26
N HIS A 241 4.93 1.50 5.39
CA HIS A 241 5.44 1.99 6.67
C HIS A 241 4.28 2.30 7.63
N ASP A 242 4.31 1.74 8.84
CA ASP A 242 3.29 2.01 9.86
C ASP A 242 3.59 3.32 10.60
N VAL A 243 2.55 4.00 11.07
CA VAL A 243 2.69 5.25 11.85
C VAL A 243 2.68 4.90 13.33
N ILE A 244 3.76 5.25 14.04
CA ILE A 244 3.89 5.04 15.49
C ILE A 244 3.08 6.09 16.25
N GLY A 245 3.17 7.36 15.84
CA GLY A 245 2.41 8.47 16.42
C GLY A 245 2.81 9.82 15.81
N GLU A 246 2.21 10.91 16.29
CA GLU A 246 2.53 12.26 15.82
C GLU A 246 2.49 13.33 16.91
N VAL A 247 3.20 14.43 16.67
CA VAL A 247 3.10 15.68 17.43
C VAL A 247 2.61 16.78 16.50
N LYS A 248 1.53 17.47 16.88
CA LYS A 248 0.93 18.60 16.15
C LYS A 248 1.09 19.88 16.97
N LEU A 249 1.84 20.85 16.46
CA LEU A 249 2.14 22.11 17.14
C LEU A 249 1.59 23.31 16.35
N PRO A 250 0.45 23.90 16.76
CA PRO A 250 -0.05 25.14 16.19
C PRO A 250 0.92 26.28 16.48
N LEU A 251 1.53 26.86 15.44
CA LEU A 251 2.66 27.77 15.59
C LEU A 251 2.29 29.10 16.26
N HIS A 252 1.00 29.45 16.33
CA HIS A 252 0.48 30.58 17.11
C HIS A 252 0.50 30.39 18.64
N LYS A 253 0.80 29.18 19.14
CA LYS A 253 0.84 28.88 20.59
C LYS A 253 2.26 28.84 21.16
N LEU A 254 3.28 28.88 20.31
CA LEU A 254 4.67 28.84 20.73
C LEU A 254 5.14 30.28 20.96
N ASP A 255 5.82 30.53 22.08
CA ASP A 255 6.66 31.71 22.16
C ASP A 255 7.91 31.44 21.31
N LEU A 256 8.12 32.28 20.28
CA LEU A 256 9.22 32.18 19.34
C LEU A 256 10.31 33.23 19.63
N ALA A 257 10.20 33.98 20.73
CA ALA A 257 11.23 34.94 21.15
C ALA A 257 12.48 34.28 21.75
N GLN A 258 12.42 32.98 22.06
CA GLN A 258 13.54 32.16 22.53
C GLN A 258 13.49 30.77 21.89
N PRO A 259 14.63 30.07 21.75
CA PRO A 259 14.65 28.67 21.33
C PRO A 259 13.89 27.79 22.34
N LEU A 260 12.84 27.12 21.87
CA LEU A 260 12.09 26.12 22.62
C LEU A 260 12.77 24.76 22.46
N GLU A 261 13.01 24.04 23.55
CA GLU A 261 13.32 22.62 23.51
C GLU A 261 12.46 21.89 24.55
N GLU A 262 11.69 20.89 24.12
CA GLU A 262 10.81 20.14 25.03
C GLU A 262 10.59 18.69 24.57
N TRP A 263 10.12 17.87 25.52
CA TRP A 263 9.61 16.53 25.27
C TRP A 263 8.09 16.56 25.14
N ARG A 264 7.55 15.90 24.10
CA ARG A 264 6.11 15.61 24.00
C ARG A 264 5.87 14.11 23.91
N ASP A 265 4.80 13.65 24.55
CA ASP A 265 4.17 12.36 24.23
C ASP A 265 3.65 12.38 22.79
N LEU A 266 3.71 11.21 22.13
CA LEU A 266 3.15 11.02 20.80
C LEU A 266 1.64 10.78 20.89
N ASP A 267 0.86 11.59 20.17
CA ASP A 267 -0.58 11.34 19.98
C ASP A 267 -0.79 10.22 18.96
N SER A 268 -1.93 9.52 19.08
CA SER A 268 -2.37 8.56 18.07
C SER A 268 -2.60 9.28 16.74
N ALA A 269 -1.72 9.04 15.77
CA ALA A 269 -1.80 9.70 14.49
C ALA A 269 -3.16 9.45 13.83
N GLU A 270 -3.82 10.54 13.41
CA GLU A 270 -5.04 10.42 12.60
C GLU A 270 -4.66 9.68 11.32
N LYS A 271 -5.15 8.44 11.16
CA LYS A 271 -4.85 7.60 10.00
C LYS A 271 -5.04 8.42 8.73
N GLU A 272 -3.91 8.69 8.06
CA GLU A 272 -3.80 9.58 6.91
C GLU A 272 -4.98 9.30 5.96
N GLU A 273 -5.99 10.19 5.95
CA GLU A 273 -7.22 9.95 5.21
C GLU A 273 -6.86 9.66 3.76
N GLN A 274 -7.06 8.41 3.33
CA GLN A 274 -6.75 7.96 1.97
C GLN A 274 -7.33 9.00 1.01
N GLU A 275 -6.45 9.64 0.22
CA GLU A 275 -6.79 10.86 -0.54
C GLU A 275 -8.17 10.68 -1.20
N LYS A 276 -9.17 11.44 -0.75
CA LYS A 276 -10.58 11.15 -1.08
C LYS A 276 -10.79 11.20 -2.59
N LEU A 277 -10.81 10.01 -3.19
CA LEU A 277 -10.89 9.80 -4.65
C LEU A 277 -12.26 10.20 -5.22
N GLY A 278 -13.25 10.36 -4.33
CA GLY A 278 -14.64 10.70 -4.60
C GLY A 278 -15.60 9.56 -4.25
N ASP A 279 -16.89 9.83 -4.37
CA ASP A 279 -17.94 8.81 -4.24
C ASP A 279 -18.63 8.60 -5.60
N ILE A 280 -19.08 7.37 -5.87
CA ILE A 280 -19.93 7.05 -7.03
C ILE A 280 -21.28 6.50 -6.58
N CYS A 281 -22.36 7.00 -7.18
CA CYS A 281 -23.72 6.50 -7.01
C CYS A 281 -24.06 5.54 -8.15
N ILE A 282 -24.33 4.27 -7.81
CA ILE A 282 -24.75 3.24 -8.76
C ILE A 282 -26.09 2.64 -8.34
N SER A 283 -26.91 2.29 -9.33
CA SER A 283 -28.17 1.58 -9.12
C SER A 283 -28.10 0.17 -9.71
N LEU A 284 -28.35 -0.83 -8.87
CA LEU A 284 -28.35 -2.24 -9.22
C LEU A 284 -29.77 -2.80 -9.26
N ARG A 285 -30.11 -3.55 -10.31
CA ARG A 285 -31.42 -4.20 -10.49
C ARG A 285 -31.27 -5.57 -11.11
N TYR A 286 -31.77 -6.62 -10.45
CA TYR A 286 -31.80 -7.97 -11.01
C TYR A 286 -33.24 -8.45 -11.28
N VAL A 287 -33.45 -9.13 -12.41
CA VAL A 287 -34.73 -9.76 -12.78
C VAL A 287 -34.48 -11.26 -13.02
N PRO A 288 -34.75 -12.14 -12.03
CA PRO A 288 -34.48 -13.58 -12.15
C PRO A 288 -35.16 -14.24 -13.34
N THR A 289 -36.45 -13.94 -13.56
CA THR A 289 -37.28 -14.52 -14.64
C THR A 289 -36.73 -14.28 -16.05
N ALA A 290 -35.89 -13.26 -16.24
CA ALA A 290 -35.26 -12.92 -17.52
C ALA A 290 -33.73 -13.04 -17.48
N GLY A 291 -33.16 -13.57 -16.38
CA GLY A 291 -31.72 -13.59 -16.12
C GLY A 291 -31.04 -12.23 -16.30
N LYS A 292 -31.71 -11.10 -16.00
CA LYS A 292 -31.25 -9.77 -16.44
C LYS A 292 -30.73 -8.93 -15.28
N LEU A 293 -29.42 -8.68 -15.26
CA LEU A 293 -28.79 -7.67 -14.41
C LEU A 293 -28.77 -6.33 -15.18
N THR A 294 -29.22 -5.26 -14.53
CA THR A 294 -29.04 -3.89 -15.01
C THR A 294 -28.26 -3.09 -13.96
N ILE A 295 -27.20 -2.43 -14.42
CA ILE A 295 -26.36 -1.52 -13.64
C ILE A 295 -26.53 -0.13 -14.26
N CYS A 296 -27.13 0.81 -13.52
CA CYS A 296 -27.16 2.21 -13.90
C CYS A 296 -26.04 2.97 -13.18
N ILE A 297 -25.24 3.71 -13.93
CA ILE A 297 -24.32 4.71 -13.38
C ILE A 297 -25.13 6.01 -13.27
N LEU A 298 -25.43 6.44 -12.06
CA LEU A 298 -26.23 7.64 -11.83
C LEU A 298 -25.34 8.88 -11.92
N GLU A 299 -24.41 9.00 -10.98
CA GLU A 299 -23.53 10.17 -10.83
C GLU A 299 -22.29 9.82 -9.99
N ALA A 300 -21.31 10.71 -9.98
CA ALA A 300 -20.23 10.71 -9.00
C ALA A 300 -20.03 12.12 -8.44
N LYS A 301 -19.40 12.23 -7.27
CA LYS A 301 -19.13 13.52 -6.60
C LYS A 301 -17.75 13.54 -5.95
N ASN A 302 -17.24 14.75 -5.73
CA ASN A 302 -15.96 15.01 -5.06
C ASN A 302 -14.79 14.20 -5.66
N LEU A 303 -14.79 13.97 -6.97
CA LEU A 303 -13.72 13.20 -7.63
C LEU A 303 -12.36 13.89 -7.45
N LYS A 304 -11.30 13.09 -7.31
CA LYS A 304 -9.92 13.60 -7.34
C LYS A 304 -9.61 14.18 -8.72
N LYS A 305 -9.19 15.45 -8.74
CA LYS A 305 -8.67 16.16 -9.92
C LYS A 305 -7.34 15.53 -10.39
N MET A 306 -7.24 15.25 -11.69
CA MET A 306 -6.00 14.76 -12.31
C MET A 306 -5.36 15.80 -13.25
N ASP A 307 -6.16 16.61 -13.96
CA ASP A 307 -5.66 17.54 -14.98
C ASP A 307 -4.71 18.62 -14.41
N VAL A 308 -3.53 18.79 -15.02
CA VAL A 308 -2.63 19.92 -14.76
C VAL A 308 -3.16 21.19 -15.44
N GLY A 309 -4.15 21.80 -14.81
CA GLY A 309 -4.77 23.07 -15.24
C GLY A 309 -6.29 23.01 -15.45
N GLY A 310 -6.86 21.82 -15.59
CA GLY A 310 -8.31 21.58 -15.68
C GLY A 310 -8.94 21.20 -14.33
N LEU A 311 -10.04 20.43 -14.40
CA LEU A 311 -10.55 19.63 -13.28
C LEU A 311 -10.24 18.15 -13.56
N SER A 312 -11.14 17.50 -14.28
CA SER A 312 -11.05 16.17 -14.87
C SER A 312 -12.12 16.08 -15.98
N ASP A 313 -11.90 15.25 -17.00
CA ASP A 313 -12.88 14.83 -18.02
C ASP A 313 -13.40 13.38 -17.68
N PRO A 314 -14.09 13.12 -16.54
CA PRO A 314 -14.35 11.76 -16.08
C PRO A 314 -15.31 10.93 -16.96
N TYR A 315 -15.05 9.62 -16.99
CA TYR A 315 -15.97 8.58 -17.49
C TYR A 315 -15.89 7.30 -16.65
N VAL A 316 -16.96 6.49 -16.68
CA VAL A 316 -17.06 5.24 -15.92
C VAL A 316 -16.96 4.02 -16.83
N LYS A 317 -16.20 3.03 -16.39
CA LYS A 317 -15.84 1.80 -17.11
C LYS A 317 -16.29 0.59 -16.29
N ILE A 318 -17.27 -0.16 -16.80
CA ILE A 318 -17.80 -1.35 -16.14
C ILE A 318 -17.17 -2.59 -16.77
N ASN A 319 -16.45 -3.38 -15.97
CA ASN A 319 -15.96 -4.71 -16.35
C ASN A 319 -16.73 -5.77 -15.56
N LEU A 320 -17.57 -6.55 -16.26
CA LEU A 320 -18.22 -7.71 -15.69
C LEU A 320 -17.24 -8.88 -15.70
N MET A 321 -16.90 -9.40 -14.53
CA MET A 321 -15.93 -10.46 -14.29
C MET A 321 -16.65 -11.73 -13.83
N GLN A 322 -16.14 -12.90 -14.23
CA GLN A 322 -16.62 -14.20 -13.80
C GLN A 322 -15.41 -15.11 -13.53
N ASN A 323 -15.29 -15.63 -12.31
CA ASN A 323 -14.14 -16.46 -11.90
C ASN A 323 -12.76 -15.83 -12.27
N GLY A 324 -12.62 -14.50 -12.13
CA GLY A 324 -11.40 -13.76 -12.48
C GLY A 324 -11.21 -13.48 -13.98
N LYS A 325 -12.01 -14.07 -14.88
CA LYS A 325 -11.99 -13.76 -16.32
C LYS A 325 -12.98 -12.64 -16.65
N ARG A 326 -12.60 -11.71 -17.54
CA ARG A 326 -13.48 -10.62 -17.99
C ARG A 326 -14.48 -11.12 -19.03
N LEU A 327 -15.78 -11.04 -18.72
CA LEU A 327 -16.87 -11.55 -19.54
C LEU A 327 -17.43 -10.50 -20.51
N LYS A 328 -17.82 -9.32 -20.00
CA LYS A 328 -18.36 -8.20 -20.80
C LYS A 328 -17.78 -6.87 -20.29
N LYS A 329 -17.58 -5.88 -21.17
CA LYS A 329 -17.11 -4.52 -20.84
C LYS A 329 -18.07 -3.49 -21.40
N LYS A 330 -18.37 -2.45 -20.62
CA LYS A 330 -19.15 -1.26 -21.02
C LYS A 330 -18.43 0.01 -20.54
N LYS A 331 -18.80 1.16 -21.10
CA LYS A 331 -18.34 2.49 -20.67
C LYS A 331 -19.47 3.51 -20.82
N THR A 332 -19.44 4.57 -20.04
CA THR A 332 -20.34 5.73 -20.17
C THR A 332 -19.88 6.68 -21.28
N THR A 333 -20.66 7.73 -21.51
CA THR A 333 -20.16 8.99 -22.07
C THR A 333 -19.07 9.62 -21.18
N VAL A 334 -18.27 10.50 -21.76
CA VAL A 334 -17.28 11.33 -21.06
C VAL A 334 -17.94 12.66 -20.67
N LYS A 335 -17.82 13.07 -19.41
CA LYS A 335 -18.29 14.38 -18.92
C LYS A 335 -17.06 15.27 -18.79
N LYS A 336 -17.06 16.46 -19.39
CA LYS A 336 -15.86 17.30 -19.45
C LYS A 336 -15.77 18.27 -18.27
N ASN A 337 -14.55 18.55 -17.82
CA ASN A 337 -14.17 19.53 -16.82
C ASN A 337 -15.10 19.56 -15.60
N THR A 338 -15.27 18.43 -14.91
CA THR A 338 -16.12 18.32 -13.72
C THR A 338 -15.63 17.27 -12.71
N LEU A 339 -15.73 17.57 -11.42
CA LEU A 339 -15.51 16.62 -10.32
C LEU A 339 -16.82 16.03 -9.78
N ASN A 340 -17.96 16.46 -10.33
CA ASN A 340 -19.31 16.00 -9.96
C ASN A 340 -20.11 15.60 -11.22
N PRO A 341 -19.72 14.54 -11.95
CA PRO A 341 -20.36 14.15 -13.21
C PRO A 341 -21.70 13.41 -13.01
N TYR A 342 -22.75 13.91 -13.65
CA TYR A 342 -24.05 13.22 -13.78
C TYR A 342 -24.13 12.45 -15.10
N TYR A 343 -24.45 11.15 -15.04
CA TYR A 343 -24.52 10.22 -16.18
C TYR A 343 -25.94 9.76 -16.48
N ASN A 344 -26.60 9.12 -15.50
CA ASN A 344 -27.85 8.36 -15.64
C ASN A 344 -27.83 7.33 -16.80
N GLU A 345 -26.73 6.59 -16.94
CA GLU A 345 -26.52 5.63 -18.04
C GLU A 345 -26.72 4.18 -17.58
N SER A 346 -27.70 3.49 -18.17
CA SER A 346 -28.09 2.11 -17.82
C SER A 346 -27.48 1.05 -18.74
N PHE A 347 -26.80 0.07 -18.15
CA PHE A 347 -26.18 -1.06 -18.85
C PHE A 347 -26.81 -2.38 -18.42
N SER A 348 -27.31 -3.16 -19.37
CA SER A 348 -27.87 -4.50 -19.11
C SER A 348 -26.91 -5.63 -19.50
N PHE A 349 -26.99 -6.73 -18.76
CA PHE A 349 -26.22 -7.96 -18.95
C PHE A 349 -27.14 -9.18 -18.72
N GLU A 350 -27.16 -10.15 -19.65
CA GLU A 350 -27.73 -11.48 -19.35
C GLU A 350 -26.78 -12.28 -18.45
N ILE A 351 -27.31 -12.74 -17.32
CA ILE A 351 -26.65 -13.49 -16.24
C ILE A 351 -27.70 -14.43 -15.60
N PRO A 352 -27.65 -15.75 -15.88
CA PRO A 352 -28.47 -16.74 -15.17
C PRO A 352 -28.19 -16.76 -13.66
N ILE A 353 -29.21 -17.05 -12.84
CA ILE A 353 -29.12 -16.92 -11.36
C ILE A 353 -28.09 -17.88 -10.76
N GLU A 354 -27.89 -19.04 -11.38
CA GLU A 354 -26.90 -20.09 -11.03
C GLU A 354 -25.45 -19.60 -11.24
N GLN A 355 -25.28 -18.57 -12.07
CA GLN A 355 -24.00 -17.93 -12.34
C GLN A 355 -23.79 -16.68 -11.46
N MET A 356 -24.85 -16.11 -10.89
CA MET A 356 -24.83 -14.83 -10.16
C MET A 356 -23.88 -14.83 -8.96
N GLN A 357 -23.73 -15.96 -8.27
CA GLN A 357 -22.74 -16.12 -7.18
C GLN A 357 -21.26 -16.12 -7.65
N LYS A 358 -21.00 -16.25 -8.95
CA LYS A 358 -19.65 -16.29 -9.56
C LYS A 358 -19.30 -14.98 -10.27
N ILE A 359 -20.22 -14.01 -10.28
CA ILE A 359 -20.09 -12.71 -10.94
C ILE A 359 -19.56 -11.65 -9.97
N GLN A 360 -18.72 -10.77 -10.51
CA GLN A 360 -18.27 -9.55 -9.88
C GLN A 360 -18.38 -8.42 -10.92
N ALA A 361 -19.01 -7.30 -10.59
CA ALA A 361 -19.03 -6.12 -11.45
C ALA A 361 -18.02 -5.09 -10.92
N VAL A 362 -16.91 -4.93 -11.63
CA VAL A 362 -15.87 -3.94 -11.31
C VAL A 362 -16.23 -2.64 -12.02
N VAL A 363 -16.32 -1.55 -11.27
CA VAL A 363 -16.67 -0.22 -11.77
C VAL A 363 -15.49 0.70 -11.50
N THR A 364 -14.87 1.22 -12.56
CA THR A 364 -13.70 2.10 -12.49
C THR A 364 -14.10 3.47 -13.01
N VAL A 365 -13.79 4.53 -12.26
CA VAL A 365 -13.85 5.93 -12.72
C VAL A 365 -12.47 6.30 -13.23
N LEU A 366 -12.41 6.85 -14.44
CA LEU A 366 -11.17 7.27 -15.08
C LEU A 366 -11.30 8.66 -15.66
N ASP A 367 -10.17 9.34 -15.80
CA ASP A 367 -10.06 10.60 -16.52
C ASP A 367 -9.95 10.39 -18.04
N TYR A 368 -10.27 11.42 -18.82
CA TYR A 368 -10.16 11.42 -20.28
C TYR A 368 -9.08 12.35 -20.80
N ASP A 369 -7.84 11.87 -20.72
CA ASP A 369 -6.68 12.46 -21.36
C ASP A 369 -6.83 12.48 -22.89
N LYS A 370 -6.75 13.68 -23.47
CA LYS A 370 -6.74 13.90 -24.92
C LYS A 370 -5.42 13.45 -25.57
N ILE A 371 -4.34 13.45 -24.79
CA ILE A 371 -2.98 13.08 -25.20
C ILE A 371 -2.34 12.31 -24.04
N GLY A 372 -2.23 10.98 -24.15
CA GLY A 372 -1.63 10.14 -23.11
C GLY A 372 -2.34 8.81 -22.93
N LYS A 373 -2.30 8.29 -21.70
CA LYS A 373 -3.12 7.17 -21.24
C LYS A 373 -4.17 7.73 -20.28
N ASN A 374 -5.39 7.22 -20.35
CA ASN A 374 -6.46 7.53 -19.41
C ASN A 374 -6.12 7.09 -17.98
N ASP A 375 -5.87 8.03 -17.09
CA ASP A 375 -5.60 7.73 -15.68
C ASP A 375 -6.84 7.26 -14.91
N ALA A 376 -6.63 6.42 -13.89
CA ALA A 376 -7.70 5.91 -13.04
C ALA A 376 -7.86 6.79 -11.79
N ILE A 377 -9.01 7.47 -11.68
CA ILE A 377 -9.36 8.28 -10.51
C ILE A 377 -9.66 7.36 -9.31
N GLY A 378 -10.34 6.24 -9.55
CA GLY A 378 -10.60 5.25 -8.51
C GLY A 378 -11.47 4.08 -8.97
N LYS A 379 -11.56 3.04 -8.15
CA LYS A 379 -12.24 1.78 -8.48
C LYS A 379 -13.09 1.29 -7.30
N ILE A 380 -14.19 0.63 -7.63
CA ILE A 380 -14.96 -0.23 -6.72
C ILE A 380 -15.29 -1.55 -7.43
N TRP A 381 -15.80 -2.53 -6.68
CA TRP A 381 -16.47 -3.68 -7.26
C TRP A 381 -17.59 -4.18 -6.35
N VAL A 382 -18.65 -4.71 -6.96
CA VAL A 382 -19.78 -5.33 -6.26
C VAL A 382 -19.92 -6.79 -6.68
N GLY A 383 -20.39 -7.65 -5.79
CA GLY A 383 -20.50 -9.08 -6.05
C GLY A 383 -20.73 -9.90 -4.77
N SER A 384 -21.05 -11.18 -4.94
CA SER A 384 -21.29 -12.16 -3.87
C SER A 384 -20.14 -12.34 -2.87
N LYS A 385 -18.90 -12.02 -3.29
CA LYS A 385 -17.67 -12.14 -2.50
C LYS A 385 -17.16 -10.81 -1.94
N ALA A 386 -17.87 -9.70 -2.17
CA ALA A 386 -17.45 -8.39 -1.69
C ALA A 386 -17.49 -8.31 -0.15
N THR A 387 -17.05 -7.20 0.40
CA THR A 387 -17.16 -6.88 1.83
C THR A 387 -17.97 -5.60 2.03
N GLY A 388 -18.38 -5.33 3.27
CA GLY A 388 -18.99 -4.06 3.68
C GLY A 388 -20.14 -3.56 2.80
N THR A 389 -20.09 -2.27 2.46
CA THR A 389 -21.07 -1.51 1.68
C THR A 389 -21.38 -2.14 0.32
N GLN A 390 -20.35 -2.67 -0.34
CA GLN A 390 -20.40 -3.29 -1.67
C GLN A 390 -21.10 -4.66 -1.63
N LEU A 391 -20.88 -5.46 -0.57
CA LEU A 391 -21.61 -6.70 -0.36
C LEU A 391 -23.08 -6.42 -0.02
N LYS A 392 -23.34 -5.46 0.88
CA LYS A 392 -24.69 -5.08 1.25
C LYS A 392 -25.51 -4.69 0.01
N HIS A 393 -24.98 -3.82 -0.85
CA HIS A 393 -25.68 -3.38 -2.06
C HIS A 393 -26.04 -4.54 -3.00
N TRP A 394 -25.12 -5.51 -3.15
CA TRP A 394 -25.34 -6.71 -3.96
C TRP A 394 -26.39 -7.64 -3.35
N SER A 395 -26.39 -7.80 -2.03
CA SER A 395 -27.41 -8.58 -1.30
C SER A 395 -28.78 -7.93 -1.34
N ASP A 396 -28.86 -6.61 -1.13
CA ASP A 396 -30.11 -5.85 -1.14
C ASP A 396 -30.78 -5.89 -2.54
N MET A 397 -29.99 -5.85 -3.62
CA MET A 397 -30.46 -6.09 -4.99
C MET A 397 -31.05 -7.50 -5.17
N LEU A 398 -30.43 -8.54 -4.61
CA LEU A 398 -30.90 -9.92 -4.74
C LEU A 398 -32.15 -10.18 -3.88
N ALA A 399 -32.23 -9.56 -2.70
CA ALA A 399 -33.40 -9.62 -1.82
C ALA A 399 -34.61 -8.83 -2.36
N ASN A 400 -34.38 -7.82 -3.21
CA ASN A 400 -35.43 -6.99 -3.82
C ASN A 400 -35.54 -7.21 -5.34
N PRO A 401 -35.90 -8.42 -5.82
CA PRO A 401 -35.96 -8.71 -7.25
C PRO A 401 -36.92 -7.77 -7.98
N ARG A 402 -36.54 -7.39 -9.20
CA ARG A 402 -37.23 -6.43 -10.08
C ARG A 402 -37.25 -4.97 -9.59
N ARG A 403 -36.75 -4.63 -8.40
CA ARG A 403 -36.56 -3.23 -7.94
C ARG A 403 -35.14 -2.74 -8.21
N PRO A 404 -34.93 -1.49 -8.64
CA PRO A 404 -33.63 -0.85 -8.60
C PRO A 404 -33.28 -0.41 -7.18
N ILE A 405 -32.09 -0.76 -6.71
CA ILE A 405 -31.52 -0.28 -5.45
C ILE A 405 -30.37 0.66 -5.79
N ALA A 406 -30.51 1.96 -5.47
CA ALA A 406 -29.46 2.97 -5.65
C ALA A 406 -28.63 3.12 -4.37
N GLN A 407 -27.30 3.19 -4.51
CA GLN A 407 -26.41 3.32 -3.35
C GLN A 407 -25.10 4.03 -3.73
N TRP A 408 -24.62 4.87 -2.81
CA TRP A 408 -23.31 5.50 -2.86
C TRP A 408 -22.21 4.55 -2.38
N HIS A 409 -21.06 4.59 -3.04
CA HIS A 409 -19.85 3.87 -2.66
C HIS A 409 -18.62 4.79 -2.76
N PRO A 410 -17.76 4.85 -1.74
CA PRO A 410 -16.50 5.57 -1.84
C PRO A 410 -15.57 4.85 -2.82
N LEU A 411 -14.86 5.62 -3.65
CA LEU A 411 -13.86 5.10 -4.57
C LEU A 411 -12.58 4.72 -3.82
N GLN A 412 -12.00 3.57 -4.15
CA GLN A 412 -10.74 3.08 -3.58
C GLN A 412 -9.63 3.06 -4.65
N PRO A 413 -8.34 3.03 -4.26
CA PRO A 413 -7.23 2.91 -5.20
C PRO A 413 -7.37 1.69 -6.14
N GLU A 414 -6.98 1.84 -7.41
CA GLU A 414 -7.06 0.77 -8.41
C GLU A 414 -6.27 -0.48 -7.95
N GLU A 415 -5.13 -0.28 -7.31
CA GLU A 415 -4.23 -1.32 -6.80
C GLU A 415 -4.84 -2.12 -5.64
N GLU A 416 -5.44 -1.47 -4.64
CA GLU A 416 -6.08 -2.13 -3.49
C GLU A 416 -7.22 -3.06 -3.93
N ILE A 417 -8.01 -2.61 -4.92
CA ILE A 417 -9.10 -3.39 -5.48
C ILE A 417 -8.58 -4.55 -6.32
N ASP A 418 -7.59 -4.35 -7.20
CA ASP A 418 -7.07 -5.43 -8.04
C ASP A 418 -6.29 -6.47 -7.22
N ALA A 419 -5.56 -6.06 -6.17
CA ALA A 419 -4.97 -6.98 -5.18
C ALA A 419 -6.06 -7.79 -4.45
N SER A 420 -7.16 -7.16 -4.04
CA SER A 420 -8.31 -7.83 -3.43
C SER A 420 -8.97 -8.84 -4.38
N LEU A 421 -9.16 -8.48 -5.65
CA LEU A 421 -9.71 -9.34 -6.68
C LEU A 421 -8.76 -10.51 -7.03
N ALA A 422 -7.45 -10.27 -7.06
CA ALA A 422 -6.44 -11.33 -7.24
C ALA A 422 -6.47 -12.33 -6.07
N ALA A 423 -6.45 -11.84 -4.82
CA ALA A 423 -6.49 -12.67 -3.61
C ALA A 423 -7.79 -13.50 -3.49
N LEU A 424 -8.91 -13.03 -4.06
CA LEU A 424 -10.18 -13.77 -4.12
C LEU A 424 -10.24 -14.85 -5.21
N ASN A 425 -9.36 -14.78 -6.21
CA ASN A 425 -9.24 -15.76 -7.29
C ASN A 425 -8.11 -16.77 -7.04
N ALA A 426 -7.06 -16.39 -6.30
CA ALA A 426 -5.95 -17.28 -5.90
C ALA A 426 -6.32 -18.29 -4.79
N LYS A 427 -7.47 -18.14 -4.14
CA LYS A 427 -8.02 -19.10 -3.15
C LYS A 427 -8.96 -20.12 -3.83
N LYS A 428 -8.43 -20.86 -4.80
CA LYS A 428 -9.14 -21.90 -5.57
C LYS A 428 -8.28 -23.13 -5.76
#